data_AF-A0AAD1J4B6-F1
#
_entry.id   AF-A0AAD1J4B6-F1
#
_cell.length_a   1.000
_cell.length_b   1.000
_cell.length_c   1.000
_cell.angle_alpha   90.00
_cell.angle_beta   90.00
_cell.angle_gamma   90.00
#
_symmetry.space_group_name_H-M   'P 1'
#
loop_
_entity.id
_entity.type
_entity.pdbx_description
1 polymer ?
#
loop_
_entity_poly.entity_id
_entity_poly.type
_entity_poly.pdbx_seq_one_letter_code
_entity_poly.pdbx_strand_id
1 'polypeptide(L)'
;MTQHPLSAADAALRERITELSVHIRCGGLRGPLQRRSPSQPDRPVRWQSCGDEDHPVRWEDADVSREHDLCIICFRGTAGGRSRWSWLACGDCRSVNAAIENVWGFRSFALGRHSLMNGIGVRSSAQPDVRARQIARLAEFGRGDDRLRAWRRREYQRLARSFDPLADIPLRLWQQEWPPSRLASRDAFARLIGPDFPLARP
;
A
#
# COMPACT_ATOMS: atom_id res chain seq x y z
N MET A 1 4.83 29.28 10.39
CA MET A 1 5.14 27.84 10.34
C MET A 1 5.28 27.34 11.77
N THR A 2 4.29 26.66 12.33
CA THR A 2 4.55 25.80 13.49
C THR A 2 5.00 24.46 12.95
N GLN A 3 6.29 24.36 12.57
CA GLN A 3 6.94 23.06 12.62
C GLN A 3 6.76 22.62 14.07
N HIS A 4 5.83 21.69 14.32
CA HIS A 4 5.78 21.08 15.64
C HIS A 4 7.18 20.52 15.88
N PRO A 5 7.85 20.93 16.96
CA PRO A 5 9.15 20.37 17.26
C PRO A 5 9.00 18.85 17.31
N LEU A 6 9.86 18.14 16.60
CA LEU A 6 9.83 16.69 16.58
C LEU A 6 9.92 16.18 18.02
N SER A 7 9.17 15.12 18.34
CA SER A 7 9.39 14.42 19.60
C SER A 7 10.82 13.87 19.60
N ALA A 8 11.40 13.66 20.79
CA ALA A 8 12.72 13.06 20.91
C ALA A 8 12.77 11.66 20.23
N ALA A 9 11.66 10.92 20.27
CA ALA A 9 11.52 9.63 19.61
C ALA A 9 11.56 9.75 18.08
N ASP A 10 10.76 10.67 17.51
CA ASP A 10 10.73 10.91 16.05
C ASP A 10 12.07 11.48 15.55
N ALA A 11 12.76 12.30 16.34
CA ALA A 11 14.09 12.81 16.00
C ALA A 11 15.13 11.68 15.95
N ALA A 12 15.22 10.86 17.00
CA ALA A 12 16.13 9.71 17.04
C ALA A 12 15.83 8.67 15.94
N LEU A 13 14.55 8.48 15.61
CA LEU A 13 14.13 7.65 14.49
C LEU A 13 14.68 8.16 13.15
N ARG A 14 14.57 9.47 12.91
CA ARG A 14 15.03 10.13 11.67
C ARG A 14 16.54 10.17 11.51
N GLU A 15 17.27 10.15 12.62
CA GLU A 15 18.73 9.99 12.60
C GLU A 15 19.14 8.55 12.25
N ARG A 16 18.40 7.56 12.76
CA ARG A 16 18.72 6.13 12.57
C ARG A 16 18.39 5.62 11.16
N ILE A 17 17.26 6.02 10.58
CA ILE A 17 16.81 5.51 9.28
C ILE A 17 17.36 6.38 8.15
N THR A 18 18.30 5.84 7.39
CA THR A 18 19.02 6.56 6.32
C THR A 18 18.45 6.31 4.92
N GLU A 19 17.57 5.32 4.76
CA GLU A 19 16.86 5.02 3.52
C GLU A 19 15.45 4.48 3.80
N LEU A 20 14.58 4.54 2.79
CA LEU A 20 13.19 4.08 2.92
C LEU A 20 13.13 2.63 3.39
N SER A 21 12.47 2.41 4.52
CA SER A 21 12.47 1.16 5.25
C SER A 21 11.05 0.71 5.59
N VAL A 22 10.83 -0.61 5.64
CA VAL A 22 9.63 -1.25 6.16
C VAL A 22 9.71 -1.22 7.68
N HIS A 23 8.77 -0.51 8.31
CA HIS A 23 8.57 -0.61 9.74
C HIS A 23 7.89 -1.94 10.07
N ILE A 24 8.63 -2.89 10.66
CA ILE A 24 8.17 -4.28 10.79
C ILE A 24 6.89 -4.41 11.62
N ARG A 25 6.70 -3.57 12.63
CA ARG A 25 5.49 -3.58 13.46
C ARG A 25 4.20 -3.38 12.65
N CYS A 26 4.14 -2.33 11.83
CA CYS A 26 2.91 -1.96 11.13
C CYS A 26 2.91 -2.28 9.62
N GLY A 27 4.07 -2.53 9.01
CA GLY A 27 4.21 -2.73 7.55
C GLY A 27 4.06 -1.46 6.73
N GLY A 28 4.10 -0.29 7.38
CA GLY A 28 4.25 1.00 6.71
C GLY A 28 5.68 1.19 6.21
N LEU A 29 5.83 1.94 5.12
CA LEU A 29 7.14 2.42 4.68
C LEU A 29 7.41 3.78 5.33
N ARG A 30 8.54 3.92 6.02
CA ARG A 30 9.01 5.18 6.61
C ARG A 30 10.49 5.42 6.31
N GLY A 31 10.88 6.68 6.27
CA GLY A 31 12.25 7.08 5.96
C GLY A 31 12.37 8.14 4.89
N PRO A 32 13.59 8.50 4.51
CA PRO A 32 13.85 9.49 3.47
C PRO A 32 13.56 8.93 2.06
N LEU A 33 12.89 9.74 1.22
CA LEU A 33 12.60 9.39 -0.18
C LEU A 33 13.74 9.70 -1.13
N GLN A 34 14.59 10.66 -0.78
CA GLN A 34 15.82 10.96 -1.50
C GLN A 34 16.99 10.72 -0.58
N ARG A 35 18.08 10.15 -1.10
CA ARG A 35 19.34 10.13 -0.36
C ARG A 35 19.85 11.57 -0.21
N ARG A 36 20.43 11.88 0.94
CA ARG A 36 21.18 13.12 1.11
C ARG A 36 22.31 13.14 0.07
N SER A 37 22.36 14.20 -0.74
CA SER A 37 23.43 14.36 -1.72
C SER A 37 24.60 15.09 -1.07
N PRO A 38 25.83 14.54 -1.11
CA PRO A 38 27.02 15.27 -0.64
C PRO A 38 27.23 16.58 -1.40
N SER A 39 26.82 16.64 -2.67
CA SER A 39 26.92 17.85 -3.50
C SER A 39 25.83 18.91 -3.22
N GLN A 40 24.78 18.54 -2.48
CA GLN A 40 23.69 19.44 -2.09
C GLN A 40 23.29 19.14 -0.64
N PRO A 41 24.18 19.41 0.34
CA PRO A 41 23.97 19.02 1.73
C PRO A 41 22.74 19.71 2.35
N ASP A 42 22.43 20.92 1.90
CA ASP A 42 21.32 21.72 2.42
C ASP A 42 19.97 21.39 1.77
N ARG A 43 19.93 20.52 0.76
CA ARG A 43 18.67 20.17 0.10
C ARG A 43 17.83 19.33 1.07
N PRO A 44 16.62 19.81 1.44
CA PRO A 44 15.78 19.09 2.38
C PRO A 44 15.38 17.75 1.79
N VAL A 45 15.66 16.68 2.53
CA VAL A 45 15.22 15.34 2.17
C VAL A 45 13.77 15.18 2.59
N ARG A 46 12.92 14.76 1.65
CA ARG A 46 11.53 14.51 1.95
C ARG A 46 11.40 13.24 2.79
N TRP A 47 10.84 13.39 3.98
CA TRP A 47 10.54 12.27 4.87
C TRP A 47 9.13 11.73 4.62
N GLN A 48 9.03 10.40 4.49
CA GLN A 48 7.77 9.69 4.54
C GLN A 48 7.60 9.07 5.91
N SER A 49 6.46 9.33 6.55
CA SER A 49 6.12 8.76 7.85
C SER A 49 5.25 7.50 7.73
N CYS A 50 5.31 6.64 8.74
CA CYS A 50 4.27 5.64 9.01
C CYS A 50 3.30 6.12 10.10
N GLY A 51 2.24 5.35 10.35
CA GLY A 51 1.23 5.68 11.38
C GLY A 51 1.68 5.49 12.83
N ASP A 52 2.86 4.92 13.06
CA ASP A 52 3.39 4.66 14.41
C ASP A 52 4.38 5.75 14.87
N GLU A 53 4.58 6.81 14.08
CA GLU A 53 5.29 8.01 14.51
C GLU A 53 4.36 8.91 15.33
N ASP A 54 4.90 9.66 16.29
CA ASP A 54 4.10 10.54 17.16
C ASP A 54 3.47 11.67 16.32
N HIS A 55 4.27 12.22 15.40
CA HIS A 55 3.86 13.31 14.52
C HIS A 55 4.20 12.98 13.05
N PRO A 56 3.37 12.15 12.37
CA PRO A 56 3.58 11.81 10.98
C PRO A 56 3.61 13.05 10.08
N VAL A 57 4.61 13.12 9.19
CA VAL A 57 4.78 14.27 8.28
C VAL A 57 3.59 14.37 7.33
N ARG A 58 3.04 15.59 7.23
CA ARG A 58 2.07 15.97 6.20
C ARG A 58 2.73 16.78 5.09
N TRP A 59 2.33 16.51 3.86
CA TRP A 59 2.83 17.15 2.65
C TRP A 59 1.74 18.05 2.07
N GLU A 60 1.98 19.36 2.02
CA GLU A 60 0.99 20.35 1.58
C GLU A 60 0.71 20.26 0.07
N ASP A 61 1.68 19.79 -0.72
CA ASP A 61 1.62 19.60 -2.17
C ASP A 61 1.16 18.19 -2.58
N ALA A 62 0.46 17.45 -1.72
CA ALA A 62 0.01 16.09 -2.01
C ALA A 62 -1.35 15.76 -1.35
N ASP A 63 -2.21 15.02 -2.06
CA ASP A 63 -3.46 14.48 -1.49
C ASP A 63 -3.15 13.49 -0.36
N VAL A 64 -2.03 12.76 -0.49
CA VAL A 64 -1.59 11.75 0.47
C VAL A 64 -0.09 11.91 0.69
N SER A 65 0.31 12.01 1.96
CA SER A 65 1.71 12.22 2.36
C SER A 65 2.54 10.93 2.35
N ARG A 66 2.43 10.15 1.26
CA ARG A 66 3.19 8.93 1.01
C ARG A 66 3.43 8.72 -0.49
N GLU A 67 4.67 8.47 -0.85
CA GLU A 67 5.10 8.15 -2.22
C GLU A 67 5.03 6.64 -2.45
N HIS A 68 5.43 5.86 -1.45
CA HIS A 68 5.54 4.41 -1.59
C HIS A 68 4.80 3.68 -0.48
N ASP A 69 4.11 2.60 -0.89
CA ASP A 69 3.45 1.65 -0.02
C ASP A 69 3.97 0.25 -0.33
N LEU A 70 4.02 -0.64 0.65
CA LEU A 70 4.03 -2.06 0.33
C LEU A 70 2.70 -2.44 -0.35
N CYS A 71 2.77 -3.27 -1.38
CA CYS A 71 1.60 -3.79 -2.06
C CYS A 71 0.66 -4.49 -1.08
N ILE A 72 -0.63 -4.13 -1.10
CA ILE A 72 -1.64 -4.68 -0.18
C ILE A 72 -1.93 -6.19 -0.40
N ILE A 73 -1.49 -6.76 -1.52
CA ILE A 73 -1.69 -8.17 -1.86
C ILE A 73 -0.44 -8.98 -1.53
N CYS A 74 0.69 -8.73 -2.20
CA CYS A 74 1.87 -9.56 -1.98
C CYS A 74 2.73 -9.09 -0.80
N PHE A 75 2.63 -7.82 -0.40
CA PHE A 75 3.53 -7.15 0.55
C PHE A 75 5.02 -7.19 0.16
N ARG A 76 5.34 -7.53 -1.10
CA ARG A 76 6.73 -7.60 -1.63
C ARG A 76 7.09 -6.39 -2.46
N GLY A 77 6.27 -6.13 -3.48
CA GLY A 77 6.45 -5.01 -4.39
C GLY A 77 5.95 -3.71 -3.79
N THR A 78 6.34 -2.59 -4.39
CA THR A 78 5.82 -1.28 -4.03
C THR A 78 4.60 -0.88 -4.86
N ALA A 79 3.77 -0.07 -4.24
CA ALA A 79 2.64 0.63 -4.82
C ALA A 79 2.64 2.07 -4.28
N GLY A 80 1.52 2.77 -4.40
CA GLY A 80 1.36 4.11 -3.86
C GLY A 80 1.58 5.20 -4.89
N GLY A 81 1.90 6.38 -4.38
CA GLY A 81 1.96 7.65 -5.09
C GLY A 81 1.31 8.74 -4.25
N ARG A 82 1.65 9.99 -4.54
CA ARG A 82 1.23 11.18 -3.77
C ARG A 82 -0.21 11.60 -3.90
N SER A 83 -0.98 10.94 -4.77
CA SER A 83 -2.36 11.31 -5.07
C SER A 83 -3.35 10.29 -4.54
N ARG A 84 -4.60 10.72 -4.35
CA ARG A 84 -5.74 9.81 -4.22
C ARG A 84 -5.93 8.93 -5.46
N TRP A 85 -5.35 9.30 -6.60
CA TRP A 85 -5.37 8.55 -7.87
C TRP A 85 -4.25 7.50 -7.99
N SER A 86 -3.82 6.93 -6.87
CA SER A 86 -2.72 5.97 -6.80
C SER A 86 -3.21 4.55 -6.48
N TRP A 87 -2.44 3.55 -6.92
CA TRP A 87 -2.74 2.14 -6.69
C TRP A 87 -2.25 1.69 -5.31
N LEU A 88 -2.98 0.75 -4.70
CA LEU A 88 -2.62 0.05 -3.46
C LEU A 88 -1.81 -1.23 -3.73
N ALA A 89 -1.69 -1.65 -4.99
CA ALA A 89 -1.01 -2.87 -5.38
C ALA A 89 0.08 -2.62 -6.43
N CYS A 90 1.15 -3.42 -6.39
CA CYS A 90 2.24 -3.36 -7.35
C CYS A 90 1.78 -3.76 -8.76
N GLY A 91 2.61 -3.49 -9.77
CA GLY A 91 2.33 -3.82 -11.17
C GLY A 91 1.89 -5.29 -11.37
N ASP A 92 2.66 -6.23 -10.83
CA ASP A 92 2.36 -7.66 -10.95
C ASP A 92 1.01 -8.04 -10.33
N CYS A 93 0.71 -7.56 -9.13
CA CYS A 93 -0.57 -7.83 -8.48
C CYS A 93 -1.75 -7.20 -9.24
N ARG A 94 -1.57 -6.03 -9.86
CA ARG A 94 -2.61 -5.44 -10.72
C ARG A 94 -2.85 -6.30 -11.97
N SER A 95 -1.78 -6.79 -12.60
CA SER A 95 -1.89 -7.69 -13.76
C SER A 95 -2.57 -9.02 -13.42
N VAL A 96 -2.29 -9.60 -12.24
CA VAL A 96 -2.97 -10.82 -11.78
C VAL A 96 -4.44 -10.55 -11.45
N ASN A 97 -4.75 -9.43 -10.77
CA ASN A 97 -6.13 -9.05 -10.47
C ASN A 97 -6.96 -8.87 -11.75
N ALA A 98 -6.38 -8.27 -12.80
CA ALA A 98 -7.03 -8.13 -14.10
C ALA A 98 -7.25 -9.50 -14.79
N ALA A 99 -6.28 -10.42 -14.68
CA ALA A 99 -6.44 -11.77 -15.22
C ALA A 99 -7.57 -12.55 -14.52
N ILE A 100 -7.71 -12.40 -13.20
CA ILE A 100 -8.82 -12.97 -12.43
C ILE A 100 -10.16 -12.35 -12.87
N GLU A 101 -10.20 -11.02 -13.01
CA GLU A 101 -11.39 -10.29 -13.48
C GLU A 101 -11.86 -10.79 -14.87
N ASN A 102 -10.92 -11.09 -15.78
CA ASN A 102 -11.25 -11.64 -17.08
C ASN A 102 -11.87 -13.05 -17.01
N VAL A 103 -11.49 -13.89 -16.04
CA VAL A 103 -12.04 -15.24 -15.89
C VAL A 103 -13.41 -15.21 -15.19
N TRP A 104 -13.55 -14.38 -14.15
CA TRP A 104 -14.78 -14.28 -13.39
C TRP A 104 -15.84 -13.38 -14.03
N GLY A 105 -15.46 -12.47 -14.92
CA GLY A 105 -16.35 -11.46 -15.50
C GLY A 105 -16.68 -10.32 -14.53
N PHE A 106 -16.04 -10.25 -13.37
CA PHE A 106 -16.18 -9.16 -12.41
C PHE A 106 -14.88 -8.92 -11.65
N ARG A 107 -14.69 -7.68 -11.17
CA ARG A 107 -13.50 -7.28 -10.42
C ARG A 107 -13.44 -7.98 -9.07
N SER A 108 -12.34 -8.69 -8.83
CA SER A 108 -12.08 -9.41 -7.58
C SER A 108 -11.80 -8.49 -6.39
N PHE A 109 -10.86 -7.54 -6.55
CA PHE A 109 -10.45 -6.63 -5.48
C PHE A 109 -10.33 -5.20 -5.97
N ALA A 110 -10.73 -4.25 -5.12
CA ALA A 110 -10.62 -2.81 -5.37
C ALA A 110 -9.23 -2.32 -4.98
N LEU A 111 -8.29 -2.34 -5.94
CA LEU A 111 -6.88 -2.02 -5.70
C LEU A 111 -6.53 -0.55 -5.90
N GLY A 112 -7.46 0.31 -6.32
CA GLY A 112 -7.25 1.76 -6.40
C GLY A 112 -7.69 2.46 -5.12
N ARG A 113 -7.00 3.53 -4.72
CA ARG A 113 -7.39 4.36 -3.56
C ARG A 113 -8.71 5.09 -3.77
N HIS A 114 -9.05 5.41 -5.02
CA HIS A 114 -10.29 6.10 -5.37
C HIS A 114 -11.31 5.14 -6.00
N SER A 115 -12.60 5.30 -5.69
CA SER A 115 -13.69 4.43 -6.17
C SER A 115 -13.73 4.32 -7.70
N LEU A 116 -13.52 5.44 -8.40
CA LEU A 116 -13.48 5.49 -9.86
C LEU A 116 -12.34 4.64 -10.48
N MET A 117 -11.20 4.50 -9.81
CA MET A 117 -10.12 3.59 -10.26
C MET A 117 -10.54 2.12 -10.20
N ASN A 118 -11.62 1.84 -9.47
CA ASN A 118 -12.21 0.52 -9.29
C ASN A 118 -13.48 0.33 -10.13
N GLY A 119 -13.80 1.28 -11.04
CA GLY A 119 -15.03 1.26 -11.82
C GLY A 119 -16.29 1.50 -10.98
N ILE A 120 -16.15 2.12 -9.80
CA ILE A 120 -17.25 2.39 -8.87
C ILE A 120 -17.56 3.88 -8.94
N GLY A 121 -18.63 4.22 -9.66
CA GLY A 121 -19.17 5.57 -9.78
C GLY A 121 -20.69 5.55 -9.80
N VAL A 122 -21.29 6.67 -9.40
CA VAL A 122 -22.74 6.87 -9.41
C VAL A 122 -23.09 7.83 -10.53
N ARG A 123 -23.96 7.42 -11.45
CA ARG A 123 -24.47 8.28 -12.51
C ARG A 123 -25.79 8.89 -12.07
N SER A 124 -25.82 10.22 -11.95
CA SER A 124 -27.03 10.94 -11.51
C SER A 124 -28.24 10.73 -12.41
N SER A 125 -28.00 10.47 -13.70
CA SER A 125 -29.02 10.21 -14.73
C SER A 125 -29.46 8.74 -14.84
N ALA A 126 -28.91 7.83 -14.03
CA ALA A 126 -29.30 6.42 -14.07
C ALA A 126 -30.70 6.21 -13.51
N GLN A 127 -31.39 5.15 -13.97
CA GLN A 127 -32.67 4.74 -13.40
C GLN A 127 -32.56 4.47 -11.89
N PRO A 128 -33.64 4.66 -11.12
CA PRO A 128 -33.59 4.60 -9.65
C PRO A 128 -32.97 3.32 -9.09
N ASP A 129 -33.29 2.16 -9.67
CA ASP A 129 -32.78 0.85 -9.25
C ASP A 129 -31.28 0.69 -9.55
N VAL A 130 -30.83 1.11 -10.74
CA VAL A 130 -29.42 1.13 -11.14
C VAL A 130 -28.63 2.08 -10.23
N ARG A 131 -29.18 3.25 -9.95
CA ARG A 131 -28.55 4.26 -9.08
C ARG A 131 -28.44 3.74 -7.65
N ALA A 132 -29.47 3.09 -7.11
CA ALA A 132 -29.44 2.46 -5.79
C ALA A 132 -28.34 1.40 -5.69
N ARG A 133 -28.20 0.53 -6.71
CA ARG A 133 -27.11 -0.46 -6.79
C ARG A 133 -25.73 0.20 -6.84
N GLN A 134 -25.57 1.28 -7.60
CA GLN A 134 -24.31 2.04 -7.66
C GLN A 134 -23.95 2.69 -6.32
N ILE A 135 -24.93 3.27 -5.62
CA ILE A 135 -24.74 3.85 -4.28
C ILE A 135 -24.34 2.76 -3.28
N ALA A 136 -24.98 1.60 -3.33
CA ALA A 136 -24.62 0.47 -2.45
C ALA A 136 -23.16 0.03 -2.66
N ARG A 137 -22.71 -0.11 -3.91
CA ARG A 137 -21.30 -0.42 -4.24
C ARG A 137 -20.33 0.65 -3.77
N LEU A 138 -20.70 1.93 -3.88
CA LEU A 138 -19.86 3.03 -3.39
C LEU A 138 -19.77 3.02 -1.86
N ALA A 139 -20.88 2.77 -1.17
CA ALA A 139 -20.91 2.64 0.29
C ALA A 139 -20.09 1.44 0.78
N GLU A 140 -20.17 0.30 0.07
CA GLU A 140 -19.34 -0.87 0.33
C GLU A 140 -17.84 -0.57 0.17
N PHE A 141 -17.46 0.08 -0.94
CA PHE A 141 -16.09 0.54 -1.14
C PHE A 141 -15.62 1.46 -0.02
N GLY A 142 -16.47 2.40 0.42
CA GLY A 142 -16.16 3.34 1.51
C GLY A 142 -15.92 2.67 2.86
N ARG A 143 -16.59 1.54 3.15
CA ARG A 143 -16.34 0.75 4.36
C ARG A 143 -14.98 0.04 4.32
N GLY A 144 -14.41 -0.13 3.13
CA GLY A 144 -13.17 -0.85 2.89
C GLY A 144 -13.36 -2.36 2.74
N ASP A 145 -12.31 -3.04 2.29
CA ASP A 145 -12.32 -4.47 2.05
C ASP A 145 -11.83 -5.24 3.28
N ASP A 146 -12.76 -5.84 4.02
CA ASP A 146 -12.45 -6.62 5.22
C ASP A 146 -11.61 -7.87 4.91
N ARG A 147 -11.70 -8.43 3.70
CA ARG A 147 -10.83 -9.53 3.26
C ARG A 147 -9.40 -9.03 3.15
N LEU A 148 -9.15 -7.85 2.58
CA LEU A 148 -7.82 -7.26 2.52
C LEU A 148 -7.28 -6.87 3.90
N ARG A 149 -8.13 -6.42 4.82
CA ARG A 149 -7.74 -6.16 6.22
C ARG A 149 -7.31 -7.44 6.94
N ALA A 150 -8.12 -8.50 6.82
CA ALA A 150 -7.80 -9.82 7.39
C ALA A 150 -6.56 -10.43 6.74
N TRP A 151 -6.43 -10.27 5.43
CA TRP A 151 -5.27 -10.69 4.66
C TRP A 151 -3.98 -10.04 5.14
N ARG A 152 -3.97 -8.72 5.33
CA ARG A 152 -2.82 -8.01 5.91
C ARG A 152 -2.41 -8.59 7.26
N ARG A 153 -3.36 -8.84 8.16
CA ARG A 153 -3.03 -9.42 9.48
C ARG A 153 -2.38 -10.81 9.39
N ARG A 154 -2.61 -11.55 8.30
CA ARG A 154 -2.07 -12.91 8.11
C ARG A 154 -0.80 -12.92 7.25
N GLU A 155 -0.88 -12.43 6.02
CA GLU A 155 0.20 -12.57 5.04
C GLU A 155 1.37 -11.64 5.34
N TYR A 156 1.10 -10.37 5.68
CA TYR A 156 2.20 -9.47 6.06
C TYR A 156 2.94 -10.01 7.28
N GLN A 157 2.21 -10.45 8.30
CA GLN A 157 2.81 -11.04 9.51
C GLN A 157 3.60 -12.31 9.19
N ARG A 158 3.14 -13.15 8.25
CA ARG A 158 3.89 -14.32 7.80
C ARG A 158 5.26 -13.94 7.21
N LEU A 159 5.31 -12.89 6.40
CA LEU A 159 6.56 -12.40 5.78
C LEU A 159 7.45 -11.66 6.80
N ALA A 160 6.84 -10.92 7.72
CA ALA A 160 7.53 -10.15 8.75
C ALA A 160 8.24 -11.03 9.78
N ARG A 161 7.83 -12.30 9.96
CA ARG A 161 8.43 -13.26 10.91
C ARG A 161 9.92 -13.54 10.67
N SER A 162 10.46 -13.27 9.48
CA SER A 162 11.90 -13.39 9.20
C SER A 162 12.72 -12.26 9.83
N PHE A 163 12.10 -11.24 10.41
CA PHE A 163 12.74 -10.03 10.92
C PHE A 163 12.40 -9.77 12.38
N ASP A 164 13.23 -8.97 13.04
CA ASP A 164 12.95 -8.46 14.38
C ASP A 164 11.66 -7.60 14.35
N PRO A 165 10.65 -7.89 15.22
CA PRO A 165 9.38 -7.15 15.28
C PRO A 165 9.49 -5.64 15.52
N LEU A 166 10.62 -5.18 16.09
CA LEU A 166 10.89 -3.78 16.39
C LEU A 166 11.80 -3.10 15.35
N ALA A 167 12.23 -3.83 14.32
CA ALA A 167 13.16 -3.31 13.34
C ALA A 167 12.49 -2.43 12.28
N ASP A 168 13.34 -1.60 11.67
CA ASP A 168 13.14 -0.95 10.39
C ASP A 168 14.06 -1.62 9.38
N ILE A 169 13.47 -2.30 8.39
CA ILE A 169 14.24 -3.05 7.39
C ILE A 169 14.27 -2.25 6.10
N PRO A 170 15.44 -1.85 5.58
CA PRO A 170 15.53 -1.19 4.28
C PRO A 170 14.73 -1.92 3.22
N LEU A 171 13.94 -1.17 2.44
CA LEU A 171 13.03 -1.75 1.44
C LEU A 171 13.78 -2.70 0.48
N ARG A 172 15.02 -2.36 0.13
CA ARG A 172 15.91 -3.21 -0.67
C ARG A 172 16.11 -4.59 -0.04
N LEU A 173 16.42 -4.65 1.26
CA LEU A 173 16.66 -5.91 1.98
C LEU A 173 15.36 -6.71 2.12
N TRP A 174 14.25 -6.03 2.41
CA TRP A 174 12.92 -6.66 2.41
C TRP A 174 12.61 -7.33 1.06
N GLN A 175 12.89 -6.64 -0.04
CA GLN A 175 12.67 -7.15 -1.39
C GLN A 175 13.69 -8.20 -1.84
N GLN A 176 14.86 -8.28 -1.21
CA GLN A 176 15.81 -9.36 -1.43
C GLN A 176 15.35 -10.65 -0.77
N GLU A 177 14.87 -10.58 0.47
CA GLU A 177 14.27 -11.71 1.18
C GLU A 177 12.97 -12.15 0.52
N TRP A 178 12.14 -11.19 0.10
CA TRP A 178 10.86 -11.43 -0.54
C TRP A 178 10.78 -10.78 -1.92
N PRO A 179 11.37 -11.37 -2.96
CA PRO A 179 11.34 -10.80 -4.30
C PRO A 179 9.92 -10.62 -4.84
N PRO A 180 9.55 -9.41 -5.31
CA PRO A 180 8.33 -9.22 -6.06
C PRO A 180 8.45 -9.87 -7.43
N SER A 181 7.44 -10.63 -7.82
CA SER A 181 7.32 -11.19 -9.16
C SER A 181 5.87 -11.53 -9.44
N ARG A 182 5.53 -11.69 -10.73
CA ARG A 182 4.22 -12.20 -11.15
C ARG A 182 3.88 -13.55 -10.53
N LEU A 183 4.87 -14.43 -10.34
CA LEU A 183 4.69 -15.73 -9.70
C LEU A 183 4.30 -15.55 -8.21
N ALA A 184 5.05 -14.74 -7.47
CA ALA A 184 4.75 -14.43 -6.07
C ALA A 184 3.40 -13.73 -5.90
N SER A 185 3.01 -12.87 -6.85
CA SER A 185 1.70 -12.25 -6.88
C SER A 185 0.57 -13.26 -7.08
N ARG A 186 0.72 -14.21 -8.02
CA ARG A 186 -0.27 -15.30 -8.22
C ARG A 186 -0.41 -16.16 -6.98
N ASP A 187 0.70 -16.51 -6.36
CA ASP A 187 0.77 -17.28 -5.13
C ASP A 187 0.06 -16.55 -3.97
N ALA A 188 0.28 -15.25 -3.81
CA ALA A 188 -0.45 -14.41 -2.85
C ALA A 188 -1.96 -14.40 -3.12
N PHE A 189 -2.40 -14.26 -4.39
CA PHE A 189 -3.81 -14.34 -4.74
C PHE A 189 -4.41 -15.72 -4.49
N ALA A 190 -3.67 -16.80 -4.78
CA ALA A 190 -4.13 -18.16 -4.53
C ALA A 190 -4.39 -18.41 -3.03
N ARG A 191 -3.52 -17.88 -2.15
CA ARG A 191 -3.74 -17.92 -0.69
C ARG A 191 -4.87 -17.00 -0.22
N LEU A 192 -5.01 -15.82 -0.82
CA LEU A 192 -6.03 -14.84 -0.47
C LEU A 192 -7.45 -15.28 -0.88
N ILE A 193 -7.59 -15.82 -2.08
CA ILE A 193 -8.88 -16.29 -2.62
C ILE A 193 -9.19 -17.69 -2.10
N GLY A 194 -8.19 -18.57 -2.00
CA GLY A 194 -8.37 -19.93 -1.52
C GLY A 194 -8.88 -20.88 -2.61
N PRO A 195 -9.79 -21.81 -2.30
CA PRO A 195 -10.29 -22.82 -3.24
C PRO A 195 -10.80 -22.25 -4.58
N ASP A 196 -11.44 -21.08 -4.54
CA ASP A 196 -12.06 -20.45 -5.71
C ASP A 196 -11.07 -19.76 -6.64
N PHE A 197 -9.76 -19.83 -6.38
CA PHE A 197 -8.76 -19.17 -7.20
C PHE A 197 -8.79 -19.70 -8.65
N PRO A 198 -9.07 -18.85 -9.65
CA PRO A 198 -9.46 -19.33 -10.98
C PRO A 198 -8.30 -19.54 -11.96
N LEU A 199 -7.07 -19.24 -11.55
CA LEU A 199 -5.89 -19.43 -12.39
C LEU A 199 -5.15 -20.70 -11.94
N ALA A 200 -4.33 -21.27 -12.82
CA ALA A 200 -3.45 -22.37 -12.43
C ALA A 200 -2.61 -21.99 -11.19
N ARG A 201 -2.54 -22.89 -10.21
CA ARG A 201 -1.78 -22.63 -8.99
C ARG A 201 -0.28 -22.69 -9.29
N PRO A 202 0.50 -21.76 -8.73
CA PRO A 202 1.95 -21.81 -8.81
C PRO A 202 2.52 -22.95 -7.97
#